data_AF-A0A3D1SQR5-F1
#
_entry.id   AF-A0A3D1SQR5-F1
#
_cell.length_a   1.000
_cell.length_b   1.000
_cell.length_c   1.000
_cell.angle_alpha   90.00
_cell.angle_beta   90.00
_cell.angle_gamma   90.00
#
_symmetry.space_group_name_H-M   'P 1'
#
loop_
_entity.id
_entity.type
_entity.pdbx_description
1 polymer ?
#
loop_
_entity_poly.entity_id
_entity_poly.type
_entity_poly.pdbx_seq_one_letter_code
_entity_poly.pdbx_strand_id
1 'polypeptide(L)'
;MYTAERQRAQPYLAKMSGPLYEQWYLLHHRMIRVVTNCSALAEQVRHFLYYAELLAEYRYEAASQLPTDIPIDLLWQAGQRLYRPIAFTCYLFETLPGEEFPPVPAERKPDDVAWEGITGVDGPLRARWKHGSLRFREYQAFPGVSSRISSVLDKTDLCATLYVEHVSQCASWFIMRFVFYMLIGAMFGCDGYEIVHAAALALNGAGALIVGSPGSGKSTLVLSCLHLAGVSHLADDVLFLAKDEGVVHVYAFPEDIGVRAGTSELLGHYDFMRNLEHDARQKRVVAVQQYFRGQVVSSCPVRVMFFVHASHRDTNFCAEKMSQAQAVSWMMQEYISQQKAQEGEADYMFDIFSDMAAQAPAYRLWLTPDVGVNAAQVRSLLLQHS
;
A
#
# COMPACT_ATOMS: atom_id res chain seq x y z
N MET A 1 -24.86 -6.24 -9.83
CA MET A 1 -25.08 -7.53 -9.14
C MET A 1 -24.31 -7.42 -7.84
N TYR A 2 -24.90 -6.81 -6.81
CA TYR A 2 -24.22 -6.29 -5.60
C TYR A 2 -24.77 -6.87 -4.28
N THR A 3 -25.71 -7.82 -4.37
CA THR A 3 -26.46 -8.33 -3.22
C THR A 3 -25.64 -9.18 -2.25
N ALA A 4 -24.47 -9.69 -2.64
CA ALA A 4 -23.61 -10.51 -1.80
C ALA A 4 -22.81 -9.69 -0.76
N GLU A 5 -22.43 -8.44 -1.11
CA GLU A 5 -21.56 -7.58 -0.28
C GLU A 5 -22.09 -7.40 1.14
N ARG A 6 -23.42 -7.23 1.26
CA ARG A 6 -24.08 -6.96 2.53
C ARG A 6 -24.28 -8.22 3.36
N GLN A 7 -24.43 -9.40 2.75
CA GLN A 7 -24.90 -10.61 3.45
C GLN A 7 -24.02 -11.02 4.64
N ARG A 8 -22.69 -10.88 4.52
CA ARG A 8 -21.75 -11.24 5.59
C ARG A 8 -21.69 -10.21 6.72
N ALA A 9 -21.70 -8.91 6.39
CA ALA A 9 -21.69 -7.84 7.39
C ALA A 9 -23.09 -7.58 7.99
N GLN A 10 -24.16 -8.00 7.31
CA GLN A 10 -25.55 -7.71 7.68
C GLN A 10 -25.92 -8.13 9.10
N PRO A 11 -25.55 -9.33 9.58
CA PRO A 11 -25.86 -9.72 10.95
C PRO A 11 -25.26 -8.77 11.99
N TYR A 12 -24.09 -8.19 11.69
CA TYR A 12 -23.44 -7.22 12.57
C TYR A 12 -24.03 -5.82 12.42
N LEU A 13 -24.25 -5.37 11.18
CA LEU A 13 -24.91 -4.11 10.87
C LEU A 13 -26.29 -3.99 11.52
N ALA A 14 -27.05 -5.09 11.59
CA ALA A 14 -28.37 -5.12 12.22
C ALA A 14 -28.34 -4.84 13.73
N LYS A 15 -27.19 -5.01 14.39
CA LYS A 15 -27.00 -4.69 15.82
C LYS A 15 -26.66 -3.22 16.07
N MET A 16 -26.32 -2.47 15.02
CA MET A 16 -25.83 -1.09 15.16
C MET A 16 -26.98 -0.12 15.42
N SER A 17 -26.87 0.63 16.51
CA SER A 17 -27.83 1.67 16.92
C SER A 17 -27.26 3.10 16.84
N GLY A 18 -26.03 3.25 16.36
CA GLY A 18 -25.33 4.53 16.22
C GLY A 18 -25.08 4.91 14.76
N PRO A 19 -24.53 6.12 14.52
CA PRO A 19 -24.29 6.59 13.17
C PRO A 19 -23.26 5.70 12.45
N LEU A 20 -23.51 5.47 11.17
CA LEU A 20 -22.58 4.85 10.25
C LEU A 20 -22.03 5.91 9.31
N TYR A 21 -20.72 5.83 9.07
CA TYR A 21 -19.99 6.68 8.15
C TYR A 21 -19.63 5.84 6.94
N GLU A 22 -19.99 6.33 5.76
CA GLU A 22 -19.68 5.71 4.49
C GLU A 22 -18.79 6.65 3.69
N GLN A 23 -17.68 6.13 3.16
CA GLN A 23 -16.74 6.88 2.36
C GLN A 23 -16.50 6.15 1.05
N TRP A 24 -16.54 6.90 -0.03
CA TRP A 24 -16.28 6.42 -1.38
C TRP A 24 -15.01 7.05 -1.92
N TYR A 25 -14.06 6.21 -2.30
CA TYR A 25 -12.80 6.64 -2.86
C TYR A 25 -12.62 6.09 -4.27
N LEU A 26 -11.98 6.86 -5.13
CA LEU A 26 -11.40 6.38 -6.37
C LEU A 26 -9.89 6.27 -6.18
N LEU A 27 -9.41 5.03 -6.07
CA LEU A 27 -7.99 4.72 -6.05
C LEU A 27 -7.62 4.09 -7.39
N HIS A 28 -6.84 4.82 -8.18
CA HIS A 28 -6.48 4.44 -9.55
C HIS A 28 -7.75 4.21 -10.39
N HIS A 29 -7.95 3.00 -10.90
CA HIS A 29 -9.11 2.61 -11.70
C HIS A 29 -10.17 1.85 -10.90
N ARG A 30 -10.19 1.98 -9.55
CA ARG A 30 -11.07 1.22 -8.66
C ARG A 30 -11.79 2.07 -7.63
N MET A 31 -13.06 1.75 -7.43
CA MET A 31 -13.83 2.30 -6.31
C MET A 31 -13.55 1.51 -5.05
N ILE A 32 -13.29 2.21 -3.96
CA ILE A 32 -13.19 1.65 -2.62
C ILE A 32 -14.32 2.25 -1.80
N ARG A 33 -15.17 1.39 -1.27
CA ARG A 33 -16.23 1.75 -0.34
C ARG A 33 -15.80 1.36 1.06
N VAL A 34 -15.75 2.31 1.98
CA VAL A 34 -15.48 2.04 3.39
C VAL A 34 -16.70 2.41 4.22
N VAL A 35 -17.18 1.48 5.05
CA VAL A 35 -18.29 1.71 5.97
C VAL A 35 -17.82 1.43 7.39
N THR A 36 -18.02 2.39 8.30
CA THR A 36 -17.60 2.27 9.70
C THR A 36 -18.63 2.83 10.67
N ASN A 37 -18.67 2.28 11.88
CA ASN A 37 -19.48 2.77 13.00
C ASN A 37 -18.72 3.75 13.91
N CYS A 38 -17.47 4.08 13.58
CA CYS A 38 -16.60 4.90 14.41
C CYS A 38 -16.06 6.10 13.62
N SER A 39 -16.34 7.32 14.09
CA SER A 39 -15.88 8.55 13.42
C SER A 39 -14.36 8.66 13.40
N ALA A 40 -13.67 8.19 14.45
CA ALA A 40 -12.22 8.16 14.51
C ALA A 40 -11.62 7.26 13.42
N LEU A 41 -12.28 6.12 13.14
CA LEU A 41 -11.88 5.26 12.03
C LEU A 41 -12.12 5.91 10.67
N ALA A 42 -13.25 6.60 10.47
CA ALA A 42 -13.51 7.34 9.23
C ALA A 42 -12.45 8.42 8.97
N GLU A 43 -11.98 9.10 10.03
CA GLU A 43 -10.90 10.07 9.94
C GLU A 43 -9.56 9.41 9.61
N GLN A 44 -9.24 8.28 10.26
CA GLN A 44 -8.04 7.51 9.96
C GLN A 44 -8.01 7.01 8.51
N VAL A 45 -9.15 6.56 7.97
CA VAL A 45 -9.25 6.12 6.57
C VAL A 45 -8.94 7.26 5.60
N ARG A 46 -9.44 8.49 5.86
CA ARG A 46 -9.05 9.68 5.05
C ARG A 46 -7.55 9.93 5.09
N HIS A 47 -6.92 9.76 6.25
CA HIS A 47 -5.48 9.92 6.38
C HIS A 47 -4.71 8.82 5.66
N PHE A 48 -5.19 7.57 5.65
CA PHE A 48 -4.51 6.46 4.99
C PHE A 48 -4.68 6.47 3.49
N LEU A 49 -5.86 6.80 2.97
CA LEU A 49 -6.16 6.79 1.53
C LEU A 49 -5.87 8.14 0.87
N TYR A 50 -4.82 8.84 1.30
CA TYR A 50 -4.52 10.19 0.83
C TYR A 50 -4.16 10.29 -0.67
N TYR A 51 -3.78 9.17 -1.30
CA TYR A 51 -3.59 9.08 -2.76
C TYR A 51 -4.91 8.90 -3.52
N ALA A 52 -5.95 8.44 -2.84
CA ALA A 52 -7.24 8.20 -3.44
C ALA A 52 -8.05 9.49 -3.45
N GLU A 53 -8.81 9.70 -4.52
CA GLU A 53 -9.76 10.78 -4.60
C GLU A 53 -10.99 10.42 -3.76
N LEU A 54 -11.28 11.19 -2.71
CA LEU A 54 -12.53 11.07 -1.97
C LEU A 54 -13.67 11.58 -2.86
N LEU A 55 -14.52 10.68 -3.35
CA LEU A 55 -15.66 11.01 -4.20
C LEU A 55 -16.84 11.53 -3.36
N ALA A 56 -17.14 10.85 -2.25
CA ALA A 56 -18.24 11.21 -1.36
C ALA A 56 -18.05 10.66 0.05
N GLU A 57 -18.67 11.34 1.01
CA GLU A 57 -18.82 10.88 2.39
C GLU A 57 -20.27 11.09 2.83
N TYR A 58 -20.86 10.04 3.39
CA TYR A 58 -22.23 10.04 3.89
C TYR A 58 -22.26 9.62 5.35
N ARG A 59 -23.26 10.13 6.08
CA ARG A 59 -23.59 9.72 7.43
C ARG A 59 -25.02 9.21 7.46
N TYR A 60 -25.20 8.03 8.04
CA TYR A 60 -26.49 7.38 8.22
C TYR A 60 -26.77 7.19 9.70
N GLU A 61 -28.00 7.43 10.14
CA GLU A 61 -28.40 7.23 11.53
C GLU A 61 -28.77 5.77 11.82
N ALA A 62 -29.05 4.97 10.78
CA ALA A 62 -29.34 3.55 10.90
C ALA A 62 -28.78 2.73 9.74
N ALA A 63 -28.39 1.49 10.02
CA ALA A 63 -27.90 0.55 9.00
C ALA A 63 -28.90 0.31 7.87
N SER A 64 -30.21 0.38 8.12
CA SER A 64 -31.25 0.23 7.09
C SER A 64 -31.19 1.30 5.99
N GLN A 65 -30.57 2.46 6.27
CA GLN A 65 -30.41 3.54 5.31
C GLN A 65 -29.21 3.35 4.38
N LEU A 66 -28.28 2.44 4.71
CA LEU A 66 -27.11 2.17 3.86
C LEU A 66 -27.55 1.61 2.51
N PRO A 67 -27.11 2.23 1.40
CA PRO A 67 -27.43 1.74 0.06
C PRO A 67 -26.76 0.37 -0.18
N THR A 68 -27.39 -0.47 -0.99
CA THR A 68 -26.82 -1.75 -1.43
C THR A 68 -26.04 -1.65 -2.73
N ASP A 69 -26.32 -0.61 -3.51
CA ASP A 69 -25.73 -0.39 -4.82
C ASP A 69 -24.82 0.84 -4.79
N ILE A 70 -23.88 0.89 -5.73
CA ILE A 70 -23.06 2.09 -5.95
C ILE A 70 -23.97 3.22 -6.43
N PRO A 71 -23.98 4.39 -5.76
CA PRO A 71 -24.72 5.56 -6.24
C PRO A 71 -24.34 5.94 -7.67
N ILE A 72 -25.34 6.19 -8.51
CA ILE A 72 -25.15 6.38 -9.96
C ILE A 72 -24.36 7.65 -10.30
N ASP A 73 -24.48 8.68 -9.47
CA ASP A 73 -23.69 9.91 -9.52
C ASP A 73 -22.20 9.64 -9.32
N LEU A 74 -21.83 8.72 -8.41
CA LEU A 74 -20.44 8.34 -8.20
C LEU A 74 -19.88 7.52 -9.37
N LEU A 75 -20.71 6.66 -9.99
CA LEU A 75 -20.32 5.98 -11.23
C LEU A 75 -20.07 6.99 -12.35
N TRP A 76 -20.88 8.04 -12.46
CA TRP A 76 -20.65 9.10 -13.45
C TRP A 76 -19.41 9.95 -13.13
N GLN A 77 -19.18 10.27 -11.87
CA GLN A 77 -18.01 11.04 -11.43
C GLN A 77 -16.71 10.27 -11.71
N ALA A 78 -16.69 8.96 -11.44
CA ALA A 78 -15.54 8.11 -11.77
C ALA A 78 -15.42 7.89 -13.29
N GLY A 79 -16.56 7.71 -13.97
CA GLY A 79 -16.67 7.70 -15.42
C GLY A 79 -15.75 6.69 -16.11
N GLN A 80 -15.07 7.13 -17.17
CA GLN A 80 -14.16 6.29 -17.97
C GLN A 80 -12.89 5.87 -17.22
N ARG A 81 -12.63 6.41 -16.03
CA ARG A 81 -11.46 6.02 -15.21
C ARG A 81 -11.64 4.65 -14.58
N LEU A 82 -12.84 4.06 -14.58
CA LEU A 82 -13.07 2.72 -14.02
C LEU A 82 -12.81 1.64 -15.06
N TYR A 83 -12.04 0.62 -14.68
CA TYR A 83 -11.96 -0.60 -15.52
C TYR A 83 -13.22 -1.44 -15.39
N ARG A 84 -13.85 -1.43 -14.22
CA ARG A 84 -15.09 -2.15 -13.92
C ARG A 84 -15.95 -1.33 -12.98
N PRO A 85 -17.29 -1.35 -13.15
CA PRO A 85 -18.21 -0.82 -12.16
C PRO A 85 -18.35 -1.87 -11.06
N ILE A 86 -17.29 -2.04 -10.25
CA ILE A 86 -17.30 -2.88 -9.05
C ILE A 86 -16.50 -2.11 -8.00
N ALA A 87 -17.01 -2.09 -6.76
CA ALA A 87 -16.32 -1.51 -5.64
C ALA A 87 -15.74 -2.61 -4.75
N PHE A 88 -14.57 -2.36 -4.19
CA PHE A 88 -14.13 -3.11 -3.03
C PHE A 88 -14.79 -2.53 -1.79
N THR A 89 -15.65 -3.33 -1.15
CA THR A 89 -16.40 -2.90 0.02
C THR A 89 -15.70 -3.37 1.28
N CYS A 90 -15.36 -2.43 2.15
CA CYS A 90 -14.65 -2.64 3.40
C CYS A 90 -15.53 -2.18 4.56
N TYR A 91 -16.07 -3.12 5.32
CA TYR A 91 -16.76 -2.84 6.57
C TYR A 91 -15.76 -2.85 7.71
N LEU A 92 -15.49 -1.69 8.31
CA LEU A 92 -14.52 -1.53 9.40
C LEU A 92 -15.24 -1.11 10.68
N PHE A 93 -15.41 -2.04 11.61
CA PHE A 93 -16.16 -1.79 12.83
C PHE A 93 -15.28 -1.77 14.07
N GLU A 94 -15.56 -0.82 14.96
CA GLU A 94 -15.24 -0.98 16.37
C GLU A 94 -16.29 -1.89 17.01
N THR A 95 -15.86 -2.86 17.81
CA THR A 95 -16.80 -3.80 18.41
C THR A 95 -17.68 -3.13 19.47
N LEU A 96 -18.94 -3.56 19.56
CA LEU A 96 -19.88 -3.01 20.54
C LEU A 96 -19.41 -3.34 21.98
N PRO A 97 -19.62 -2.42 22.94
CA PRO A 97 -19.22 -2.66 24.33
C PRO A 97 -19.84 -3.94 24.91
N GLY A 98 -18.99 -4.78 25.51
CA GLY A 98 -19.42 -6.03 26.17
C GLY A 98 -19.69 -7.21 25.23
N GLU A 99 -19.51 -7.07 23.92
CA GLU A 99 -19.51 -8.22 23.01
C GLU A 99 -18.24 -9.07 23.16
N GLU A 100 -18.39 -10.38 22.99
CA GLU A 100 -17.25 -11.28 22.96
C GLU A 100 -16.43 -11.10 21.67
N PHE A 101 -15.10 -11.06 21.77
CA PHE A 101 -14.23 -10.90 20.60
C PHE A 101 -13.65 -12.23 20.10
N PRO A 102 -13.65 -12.50 18.78
CA PRO A 102 -14.22 -11.68 17.72
C PRO A 102 -15.76 -11.76 17.72
N PRO A 103 -16.48 -10.68 17.35
CA PRO A 103 -17.93 -10.63 17.46
C PRO A 103 -18.60 -11.46 16.37
N VAL A 104 -19.72 -12.10 16.67
CA VAL A 104 -20.53 -12.81 15.66
C VAL A 104 -20.97 -11.82 14.57
N PRO A 105 -20.74 -12.11 13.27
CA PRO A 105 -20.45 -13.43 12.67
C PRO A 105 -18.97 -13.73 12.39
N ALA A 106 -18.02 -12.95 12.91
CA ALA A 106 -16.60 -13.24 12.74
C ALA A 106 -16.25 -14.61 13.32
N GLU A 107 -15.48 -15.37 12.54
CA GLU A 107 -14.99 -16.68 12.96
C GLU A 107 -13.73 -16.52 13.81
N ARG A 108 -13.65 -17.30 14.89
CA ARG A 108 -12.43 -17.42 15.72
C ARG A 108 -11.35 -18.16 14.97
N LYS A 109 -10.10 -17.85 15.30
CA LYS A 109 -8.97 -18.69 14.94
C LYS A 109 -9.22 -20.15 15.38
N PRO A 110 -9.19 -21.14 14.47
CA PRO A 110 -9.22 -22.56 14.82
C PRO A 110 -8.04 -22.97 15.72
N ASP A 111 -8.22 -23.97 16.57
CA ASP A 111 -7.20 -24.39 17.55
C ASP A 111 -5.89 -24.90 16.89
N ASP A 112 -6.00 -25.54 15.73
CA ASP A 112 -4.89 -26.09 14.94
C ASP A 112 -4.07 -25.02 14.18
N VAL A 113 -4.60 -23.79 14.07
CA VAL A 113 -3.90 -22.69 13.41
C VAL A 113 -2.95 -22.01 14.41
N ALA A 114 -1.66 -22.04 14.11
CA ALA A 114 -0.64 -21.39 14.94
C ALA A 114 -0.67 -19.87 14.80
N TRP A 115 -0.25 -19.19 15.87
CA TRP A 115 0.12 -17.78 15.82
C TRP A 115 1.49 -17.62 15.17
N GLU A 116 1.61 -16.67 14.26
CA GLU A 116 2.84 -16.32 13.56
C GLU A 116 3.28 -14.91 13.95
N GLY A 117 4.59 -14.72 14.18
CA GLY A 117 5.14 -13.38 14.39
C GLY A 117 4.98 -12.49 13.17
N ILE A 118 4.60 -11.23 13.38
CA ILE A 118 4.59 -10.22 12.33
C ILE A 118 6.01 -9.67 12.18
N THR A 119 6.65 -9.93 11.04
CA THR A 119 8.00 -9.43 10.80
C THR A 119 8.05 -7.92 10.90
N GLY A 120 8.99 -7.44 11.72
CA GLY A 120 9.21 -6.02 11.88
C GLY A 120 8.17 -5.32 12.76
N VAL A 121 7.47 -6.04 13.61
CA VAL A 121 6.86 -5.42 14.80
C VAL A 121 7.08 -6.40 15.93
N ASP A 122 7.66 -5.94 17.04
CA ASP A 122 7.88 -6.80 18.20
C ASP A 122 6.57 -7.03 18.93
N GLY A 123 6.19 -8.29 19.10
CA GLY A 123 5.08 -8.69 19.96
C GLY A 123 3.69 -8.90 19.33
N PRO A 124 3.26 -8.31 18.19
CA PRO A 124 1.98 -8.68 17.61
C PRO A 124 2.12 -10.00 16.85
N LEU A 125 1.21 -10.90 17.20
CA LEU A 125 1.04 -12.17 16.51
C LEU A 125 -0.17 -12.09 15.60
N ARG A 126 -0.09 -12.78 14.47
CA ARG A 126 -1.22 -12.99 13.56
C ARG A 126 -1.47 -14.47 13.36
N ALA A 127 -2.72 -14.84 13.23
CA ALA A 127 -3.13 -16.13 12.72
C ALA A 127 -3.84 -15.95 11.38
N ARG A 128 -3.68 -16.92 10.48
CA ARG A 128 -4.23 -16.83 9.11
C ARG A 128 -4.77 -18.19 8.67
N TRP A 129 -5.98 -18.20 8.15
CA TRP A 129 -6.58 -19.42 7.57
C TRP A 129 -7.49 -19.06 6.39
N LYS A 130 -7.92 -20.08 5.65
CA LYS A 130 -8.75 -19.93 4.45
C LYS A 130 -9.85 -20.99 4.41
N HIS A 131 -11.00 -20.61 3.88
CA HIS A 131 -12.10 -21.51 3.55
C HIS A 131 -12.68 -21.07 2.20
N GLY A 132 -12.45 -21.83 1.13
CA GLY A 132 -12.86 -21.43 -0.22
C GLY A 132 -12.21 -20.11 -0.67
N SER A 133 -13.03 -19.14 -1.11
CA SER A 133 -12.59 -17.78 -1.48
C SER A 133 -12.20 -16.91 -0.27
N LEU A 134 -12.59 -17.34 0.94
CA LEU A 134 -12.43 -16.54 2.15
C LEU A 134 -11.00 -16.60 2.67
N ARG A 135 -10.55 -15.47 3.19
CA ARG A 135 -9.27 -15.31 3.88
C ARG A 135 -9.56 -14.69 5.23
N PHE A 136 -9.20 -15.41 6.29
CA PHE A 136 -9.41 -14.97 7.65
C PHE A 136 -8.08 -14.61 8.29
N ARG A 137 -8.10 -13.58 9.13
CA ARG A 137 -6.99 -13.26 10.03
C ARG A 137 -7.49 -12.82 11.38
N GLU A 138 -6.74 -13.21 12.39
CA GLU A 138 -6.88 -12.69 13.74
C GLU A 138 -5.52 -12.14 14.20
N TYR A 139 -5.55 -11.01 14.89
CA TYR A 139 -4.37 -10.34 15.43
C TYR A 139 -4.51 -10.30 16.95
N GLN A 140 -3.43 -10.64 17.64
CA GLN A 140 -3.39 -10.55 19.09
C GLN A 140 -3.20 -9.09 19.53
N ALA A 141 -3.83 -8.71 20.64
CA ALA A 141 -3.66 -7.38 21.22
C ALA A 141 -2.21 -7.17 21.69
N PHE A 142 -1.71 -5.96 21.48
CA PHE A 142 -0.39 -5.53 21.91
C PHE A 142 -0.42 -4.09 22.42
N PRO A 143 0.01 -3.83 23.68
CA PRO A 143 -0.03 -2.50 24.27
C PRO A 143 0.65 -1.43 23.41
N GLY A 144 -0.08 -0.35 23.12
CA GLY A 144 0.43 0.79 22.35
C GLY A 144 0.53 0.57 20.83
N VAL A 145 0.17 -0.62 20.32
CA VAL A 145 0.20 -0.92 18.88
C VAL A 145 -1.17 -1.31 18.35
N SER A 146 -1.85 -2.25 19.01
CA SER A 146 -3.16 -2.74 18.56
C SER A 146 -3.99 -3.32 19.70
N SER A 147 -5.32 -3.25 19.59
CA SER A 147 -6.23 -4.17 20.27
C SER A 147 -6.40 -5.46 19.46
N ARG A 148 -7.26 -6.40 19.89
CA ARG A 148 -7.54 -7.58 19.05
C ARG A 148 -8.21 -7.11 17.75
N ILE A 149 -7.77 -7.69 16.64
CA ILE A 149 -8.35 -7.41 15.31
C ILE A 149 -8.74 -8.74 14.68
N SER A 150 -9.91 -8.80 14.06
CA SER A 150 -10.34 -9.93 13.24
C SER A 150 -10.79 -9.40 11.89
N SER A 151 -10.40 -10.08 10.83
CA SER A 151 -10.77 -9.70 9.47
C SER A 151 -11.10 -10.92 8.65
N VAL A 152 -12.12 -10.79 7.82
CA VAL A 152 -12.48 -11.74 6.78
C VAL A 152 -12.55 -11.01 5.45
N LEU A 153 -11.90 -11.55 4.44
CA LEU A 153 -11.95 -11.08 3.06
C LEU A 153 -12.53 -12.18 2.18
N ASP A 154 -13.54 -11.83 1.39
CA ASP A 154 -13.99 -12.63 0.26
C ASP A 154 -13.37 -12.09 -1.04
N LYS A 155 -12.49 -12.88 -1.65
CA LYS A 155 -11.85 -12.49 -2.91
C LYS A 155 -12.79 -12.51 -4.11
N THR A 156 -13.87 -13.27 -4.06
CA THR A 156 -14.82 -13.36 -5.17
C THR A 156 -15.73 -12.14 -5.20
N ASP A 157 -16.26 -11.78 -4.02
CA ASP A 157 -17.21 -10.67 -3.88
C ASP A 157 -16.52 -9.32 -3.65
N LEU A 158 -15.18 -9.31 -3.56
CA LEU A 158 -14.38 -8.11 -3.23
C LEU A 158 -14.91 -7.37 -1.99
N CYS A 159 -15.34 -8.14 -0.99
CA CYS A 159 -15.87 -7.63 0.26
C CYS A 159 -14.99 -8.06 1.42
N ALA A 160 -14.70 -7.13 2.32
CA ALA A 160 -14.00 -7.39 3.57
C ALA A 160 -14.81 -6.88 4.76
N THR A 161 -14.78 -7.64 5.85
CA THR A 161 -15.31 -7.21 7.14
C THR A 161 -14.23 -7.31 8.18
N LEU A 162 -14.08 -6.23 8.95
CA LEU A 162 -13.03 -6.05 9.93
C LEU A 162 -13.63 -5.58 11.24
N TYR A 163 -13.11 -6.14 12.31
CA TYR A 163 -13.49 -5.85 13.67
C TYR A 163 -12.25 -5.46 14.44
N VAL A 164 -12.29 -4.29 15.06
CA VAL A 164 -11.28 -3.77 15.97
C VAL A 164 -11.90 -3.71 17.35
N GLU A 165 -11.30 -4.40 18.33
CA GLU A 165 -11.88 -4.49 19.68
C GLU A 165 -11.99 -3.12 20.34
N HIS A 166 -10.89 -2.36 20.30
CA HIS A 166 -10.80 -0.98 20.80
C HIS A 166 -9.96 -0.14 19.85
N VAL A 167 -10.60 0.78 19.11
CA VAL A 167 -9.93 1.64 18.11
C VAL A 167 -8.95 2.59 18.78
N SER A 168 -9.30 3.10 19.96
CA SER A 168 -8.46 4.02 20.74
C SER A 168 -7.12 3.43 21.18
N GLN A 169 -6.98 2.10 21.15
CA GLN A 169 -5.76 1.38 21.49
C GLN A 169 -4.94 0.96 20.25
N CYS A 170 -5.41 1.28 19.05
CA CYS A 170 -4.75 0.92 17.80
C CYS A 170 -3.95 2.09 17.24
N ALA A 171 -2.69 1.83 16.95
CA ALA A 171 -1.88 2.73 16.17
C ALA A 171 -2.37 2.75 14.72
N SER A 172 -2.62 3.94 14.19
CA SER A 172 -3.18 4.15 12.86
C SER A 172 -2.36 3.45 11.76
N TRP A 173 -1.03 3.54 11.82
CA TRP A 173 -0.12 2.88 10.88
C TRP A 173 -0.25 1.35 10.87
N PHE A 174 -0.63 0.71 11.99
CA PHE A 174 -0.80 -0.74 12.06
C PHE A 174 -2.03 -1.19 11.28
N ILE A 175 -3.15 -0.49 11.49
CA ILE A 175 -4.40 -0.70 10.74
C ILE A 175 -4.13 -0.50 9.24
N MET A 176 -3.45 0.57 8.86
CA MET A 176 -3.07 0.80 7.47
C MET A 176 -2.19 -0.34 6.92
N ARG A 177 -1.04 -0.62 7.55
CA ARG A 177 0.02 -1.47 6.98
C ARG A 177 -0.26 -2.97 7.04
N PHE A 178 -0.92 -3.45 8.09
CA PHE A 178 -1.09 -4.90 8.30
C PHE A 178 -2.50 -5.39 8.10
N VAL A 179 -3.47 -4.48 8.07
CA VAL A 179 -4.88 -4.82 7.94
C VAL A 179 -5.40 -4.34 6.59
N PHE A 180 -5.50 -3.02 6.37
CA PHE A 180 -6.01 -2.43 5.12
C PHE A 180 -5.14 -2.73 3.91
N TYR A 181 -3.82 -2.65 4.06
CA TYR A 181 -2.85 -2.88 2.99
C TYR A 181 -3.13 -4.18 2.22
N MET A 182 -3.37 -5.25 2.97
CA MET A 182 -3.60 -6.58 2.43
C MET A 182 -4.92 -6.67 1.67
N LEU A 183 -5.94 -5.97 2.16
CA LEU A 183 -7.27 -5.95 1.57
C LEU A 183 -7.26 -5.22 0.23
N ILE A 184 -6.63 -4.05 0.21
CA ILE A 184 -6.41 -3.27 -1.01
C ILE A 184 -5.58 -4.11 -2.00
N GLY A 185 -4.49 -4.74 -1.53
CA GLY A 185 -3.67 -5.62 -2.38
C GLY A 185 -4.45 -6.79 -2.98
N ALA A 186 -5.38 -7.38 -2.24
CA ALA A 186 -6.22 -8.46 -2.75
C ALA A 186 -7.24 -7.99 -3.79
N MET A 187 -7.81 -6.79 -3.65
CA MET A 187 -8.66 -6.19 -4.68
C MET A 187 -7.89 -5.99 -5.99
N PHE A 188 -6.71 -5.37 -5.90
CA PHE A 188 -5.91 -5.04 -7.06
C PHE A 188 -5.39 -6.29 -7.81
N GLY A 189 -5.03 -7.34 -7.07
CA GLY A 189 -4.60 -8.62 -7.66
C GLY A 189 -5.68 -9.35 -8.47
N CYS A 190 -6.97 -9.04 -8.27
CA CYS A 190 -8.05 -9.64 -9.07
C CYS A 190 -8.21 -9.00 -10.47
N ASP A 191 -7.40 -7.99 -10.79
CA ASP A 191 -7.79 -7.00 -11.77
C ASP A 191 -6.61 -6.38 -12.53
N GLY A 192 -5.53 -7.15 -12.66
CA GLY A 192 -4.38 -6.88 -13.52
C GLY A 192 -3.29 -6.01 -12.91
N TYR A 193 -3.39 -5.72 -11.60
CA TYR A 193 -2.37 -4.99 -10.85
C TYR A 193 -1.52 -5.93 -10.03
N GLU A 194 -0.22 -5.74 -10.12
CA GLU A 194 0.76 -6.61 -9.51
C GLU A 194 1.57 -5.88 -8.45
N ILE A 195 1.68 -6.50 -7.29
CA ILE A 195 2.37 -5.92 -6.15
C ILE A 195 3.87 -6.22 -6.26
N VAL A 196 4.69 -5.19 -6.22
CA VAL A 196 6.15 -5.32 -6.24
C VAL A 196 6.76 -4.52 -5.09
N HIS A 197 7.80 -5.05 -4.43
CA HIS A 197 8.58 -4.23 -3.50
C HIS A 197 9.68 -3.49 -4.24
N ALA A 198 9.36 -2.24 -4.57
CA ALA A 198 10.26 -1.28 -5.14
C ALA A 198 9.87 0.10 -4.64
N ALA A 199 10.76 1.06 -4.83
CA ALA A 199 10.45 2.46 -4.62
C ALA A 199 10.20 3.14 -5.97
N ALA A 200 9.52 4.27 -5.96
CA ALA A 200 9.33 5.05 -7.17
C ALA A 200 9.26 6.56 -6.92
N LEU A 201 9.81 7.29 -7.89
CA LEU A 201 9.76 8.75 -7.97
C LEU A 201 9.10 9.15 -9.28
N ALA A 202 8.63 10.39 -9.38
CA ALA A 202 8.18 10.98 -10.62
C ALA A 202 8.79 12.35 -10.85
N LEU A 203 8.98 12.72 -12.11
CA LEU A 203 9.41 14.05 -12.53
C LEU A 203 8.77 14.36 -13.87
N ASN A 204 8.06 15.48 -13.97
CA ASN A 204 7.35 15.89 -15.20
C ASN A 204 6.39 14.81 -15.77
N GLY A 205 5.80 13.97 -14.90
CA GLY A 205 4.92 12.87 -15.32
C GLY A 205 5.64 11.59 -15.76
N ALA A 206 6.97 11.56 -15.69
CA ALA A 206 7.77 10.37 -15.96
C ALA A 206 8.15 9.64 -14.66
N GLY A 207 7.80 8.35 -14.58
CA GLY A 207 8.08 7.51 -13.43
C GLY A 207 9.47 6.89 -13.48
N ALA A 208 10.16 6.91 -12.34
CA ALA A 208 11.43 6.23 -12.11
C ALA A 208 11.20 5.08 -11.13
N LEU A 209 11.37 3.84 -11.59
CA LEU A 209 11.31 2.67 -10.70
C LEU A 209 12.68 2.43 -10.08
N ILE A 210 12.75 2.31 -8.75
CA ILE A 210 13.99 2.05 -8.01
C ILE A 210 13.89 0.66 -7.36
N VAL A 211 14.74 -0.23 -7.82
CA VAL A 211 14.70 -1.67 -7.51
C VAL A 211 15.97 -2.04 -6.77
N GLY A 212 15.83 -2.88 -5.75
CA GLY A 212 16.98 -3.44 -5.06
C GLY A 212 16.59 -4.08 -3.73
N SER A 213 17.46 -4.96 -3.24
CA SER A 213 17.20 -5.74 -2.05
C SER A 213 17.07 -4.87 -0.78
N PRO A 214 16.49 -5.39 0.32
CA PRO A 214 16.40 -4.65 1.59
C PRO A 214 17.76 -4.11 2.04
N GLY A 215 17.81 -2.83 2.43
CA GLY A 215 19.06 -2.16 2.85
C GLY A 215 19.92 -1.60 1.70
N SER A 216 19.51 -1.76 0.44
CA SER A 216 20.23 -1.21 -0.73
C SER A 216 20.21 0.32 -0.83
N GLY A 217 19.46 1.02 0.04
CA GLY A 217 19.39 2.48 0.12
C GLY A 217 18.23 3.13 -0.64
N LYS A 218 17.23 2.36 -1.12
CA LYS A 218 16.06 2.88 -1.84
C LYS A 218 15.39 4.06 -1.13
N SER A 219 14.95 3.87 0.11
CA SER A 219 14.25 4.91 0.88
C SER A 219 15.11 6.13 1.17
N THR A 220 16.41 5.94 1.40
CA THR A 220 17.35 7.05 1.54
C THR A 220 17.47 7.84 0.24
N LEU A 221 17.56 7.15 -0.91
CA LEU A 221 17.63 7.80 -2.21
C LEU A 221 16.33 8.54 -2.57
N VAL A 222 15.16 7.92 -2.33
CA VAL A 222 13.85 8.56 -2.49
C VAL A 222 13.79 9.87 -1.72
N LEU A 223 14.03 9.82 -0.40
CA LEU A 223 13.98 11.03 0.44
C LEU A 223 14.97 12.10 -0.02
N SER A 224 16.19 11.71 -0.39
CA SER A 224 17.20 12.64 -0.90
C SER A 224 16.73 13.37 -2.17
N CYS A 225 16.04 12.64 -3.06
CA CYS A 225 15.49 13.21 -4.29
C CYS A 225 14.28 14.12 -4.06
N LEU A 226 13.46 13.87 -3.02
CA LEU A 226 12.27 14.68 -2.71
C LEU A 226 12.58 16.11 -2.25
N HIS A 227 13.85 16.47 -2.04
CA HIS A 227 14.26 17.87 -1.85
C HIS A 227 14.50 18.61 -3.15
N LEU A 228 14.62 17.89 -4.26
CA LEU A 228 14.94 18.49 -5.52
C LEU A 228 13.66 18.97 -6.22
N ALA A 229 13.71 20.20 -6.72
CA ALA A 229 12.57 20.81 -7.38
C ALA A 229 12.04 19.95 -8.53
N GLY A 230 10.72 19.74 -8.52
CA GLY A 230 9.96 19.00 -9.52
C GLY A 230 9.86 17.48 -9.27
N VAL A 231 10.63 16.93 -8.32
CA VAL A 231 10.54 15.51 -8.00
C VAL A 231 9.35 15.27 -7.08
N SER A 232 8.54 14.28 -7.42
CA SER A 232 7.39 13.83 -6.63
C SER A 232 7.58 12.41 -6.15
N HIS A 233 7.05 12.12 -4.97
CA HIS A 233 6.94 10.79 -4.40
C HIS A 233 5.82 10.01 -5.10
N LEU A 234 6.10 8.75 -5.42
CA LEU A 234 5.14 7.81 -5.99
C LEU A 234 4.99 6.57 -5.10
N ALA A 235 6.10 5.98 -4.63
CA ALA A 235 6.12 4.85 -3.70
C ALA A 235 7.51 4.65 -3.04
N ASP A 236 7.63 3.84 -1.99
CA ASP A 236 8.89 3.52 -1.31
C ASP A 236 9.12 2.03 -1.02
N ASP A 237 8.13 1.31 -0.50
CA ASP A 237 8.26 -0.09 -0.07
C ASP A 237 7.33 -1.00 -0.85
N VAL A 238 6.19 -0.47 -1.31
CA VAL A 238 5.21 -1.22 -2.09
C VAL A 238 4.61 -0.32 -3.16
N LEU A 239 4.52 -0.85 -4.38
CA LEU A 239 3.76 -0.26 -5.46
C LEU A 239 2.98 -1.31 -6.23
N PHE A 240 2.05 -0.85 -7.07
CA PHE A 240 1.45 -1.69 -8.08
C PHE A 240 2.04 -1.40 -9.46
N LEU A 241 2.21 -2.45 -10.25
CA LEU A 241 2.42 -2.37 -11.69
C LEU A 241 1.16 -2.85 -12.40
N ALA A 242 0.72 -2.10 -13.40
CA ALA A 242 -0.33 -2.54 -14.31
C ALA A 242 -0.08 -1.98 -15.72
N LYS A 243 -0.73 -2.60 -16.71
CA LYS A 243 -0.70 -2.15 -18.10
C LYS A 243 -1.94 -1.32 -18.40
N ASP A 244 -1.70 -0.12 -18.90
CA ASP A 244 -2.71 0.84 -19.32
C ASP A 244 -2.46 1.16 -20.79
N GLU A 245 -3.39 0.81 -21.67
CA GLU A 245 -3.26 1.04 -23.12
C GLU A 245 -1.93 0.50 -23.70
N GLY A 246 -1.41 -0.59 -23.13
CA GLY A 246 -0.14 -1.21 -23.52
C GLY A 246 1.12 -0.60 -22.90
N VAL A 247 0.97 0.41 -22.03
CA VAL A 247 2.07 1.06 -21.30
C VAL A 247 2.08 0.56 -19.86
N VAL A 248 3.25 0.13 -19.37
CA VAL A 248 3.42 -0.24 -17.96
C VAL A 248 3.48 1.02 -17.11
N HIS A 249 2.56 1.12 -16.17
CA HIS A 249 2.44 2.19 -15.19
C HIS A 249 2.84 1.69 -13.80
N VAL A 250 3.45 2.59 -13.02
CA VAL A 250 3.55 2.47 -11.57
C VAL A 250 2.37 3.20 -10.97
N TYR A 251 1.73 2.54 -10.01
CA TYR A 251 0.62 3.03 -9.24
C TYR A 251 1.01 3.07 -7.77
N ALA A 252 0.83 4.23 -7.15
CA ALA A 252 1.14 4.46 -5.76
C ALA A 252 0.37 3.51 -4.87
N PHE A 253 1.05 3.02 -3.83
CA PHE A 253 0.39 2.43 -2.68
C PHE A 253 0.38 3.47 -1.55
N PRO A 254 -0.73 3.65 -0.82
CA PRO A 254 -0.70 4.54 0.33
C PRO A 254 0.22 4.06 1.44
N GLU A 255 1.34 4.75 1.63
CA GLU A 255 2.35 4.40 2.64
C GLU A 255 3.13 5.63 3.14
N ASP A 256 3.78 5.46 4.29
CA ASP A 256 4.79 6.37 4.80
C ASP A 256 6.18 5.77 4.60
N ILE A 257 7.22 6.61 4.55
CA ILE A 257 8.58 6.17 4.22
C ILE A 257 9.29 5.68 5.49
N GLY A 258 9.62 4.39 5.52
CA GLY A 258 10.27 3.75 6.68
C GLY A 258 11.78 3.66 6.53
N VAL A 259 12.53 4.51 7.24
CA VAL A 259 14.00 4.56 7.17
C VAL A 259 14.68 3.89 8.35
N ARG A 260 15.90 3.37 8.16
CA ARG A 260 16.69 2.74 9.23
C ARG A 260 17.62 3.75 9.91
N ALA A 261 18.17 3.40 11.07
CA ALA A 261 19.10 4.24 11.83
C ALA A 261 20.18 4.93 10.98
N GLY A 262 20.90 4.19 10.12
CA GLY A 262 21.96 4.75 9.26
C GLY A 262 21.50 5.80 8.25
N THR A 263 20.19 5.86 7.92
CA THR A 263 19.64 6.95 7.10
C THR A 263 19.61 8.28 7.87
N SER A 264 19.50 8.23 9.19
CA SER A 264 19.49 9.43 10.06
C SER A 264 20.84 10.14 10.06
N GLU A 265 21.94 9.40 9.92
CA GLU A 265 23.28 9.99 9.81
C GLU A 265 23.43 10.77 8.50
N LEU A 266 22.85 10.24 7.41
CA LEU A 266 22.95 10.84 6.08
C LEU A 266 21.99 12.02 5.87
N LEU A 267 20.77 11.92 6.43
CA LEU A 267 19.68 12.87 6.19
C LEU A 267 19.31 13.70 7.42
N GLY A 268 20.01 13.55 8.55
CA GLY A 268 19.63 14.16 9.83
C GLY A 268 19.61 15.69 9.85
N HIS A 269 20.23 16.34 8.87
CA HIS A 269 20.20 17.79 8.72
C HIS A 269 18.86 18.31 8.19
N TYR A 270 18.08 17.48 7.51
CA TYR A 270 16.78 17.85 6.98
C TYR A 270 15.67 17.84 8.03
N ASP A 271 14.69 18.74 7.87
CA ASP A 271 13.62 18.93 8.84
C ASP A 271 12.72 17.70 9.05
N PHE A 272 12.44 16.92 8.01
CA PHE A 272 11.60 15.72 8.12
C PHE A 272 12.28 14.56 8.86
N MET A 273 13.59 14.65 9.12
CA MET A 273 14.32 13.68 9.95
C MET A 273 14.41 14.11 11.42
N ARG A 274 14.10 15.37 11.73
CA ARG A 274 14.14 15.91 13.09
C ARG A 274 12.99 15.34 13.91
N ASN A 275 13.29 14.97 15.16
CA ASN A 275 12.31 14.49 16.14
C ASN A 275 11.55 13.21 15.74
N LEU A 276 12.04 12.44 14.76
CA LEU A 276 11.46 11.12 14.49
C LEU A 276 11.83 10.14 15.60
N GLU A 277 10.82 9.50 16.19
CA GLU A 277 11.02 8.40 17.13
C GLU A 277 11.39 7.11 16.40
N HIS A 278 12.18 6.26 17.06
CA HIS A 278 12.44 4.92 16.57
C HIS A 278 11.32 3.98 17.01
N ASP A 279 10.84 3.16 16.08
CA ASP A 279 10.09 1.98 16.44
C ASP A 279 11.04 0.85 16.90
N ALA A 280 10.47 -0.26 17.39
CA ALA A 280 11.24 -1.40 17.87
C ALA A 280 12.16 -2.03 16.80
N ARG A 281 11.89 -1.83 15.49
CA ARG A 281 12.78 -2.25 14.39
C ARG A 281 13.99 -1.34 14.19
N GLN A 282 14.15 -0.32 15.04
CA GLN A 282 15.06 0.79 14.82
C GLN A 282 14.75 1.54 13.50
N LYS A 283 13.50 1.50 13.05
CA LYS A 283 13.04 2.32 11.93
C LYS A 283 12.42 3.62 12.42
N ARG A 284 12.63 4.68 11.66
CA ARG A 284 11.91 5.96 11.77
C ARG A 284 10.93 6.05 10.62
N VAL A 285 9.74 6.58 10.87
CA VAL A 285 8.69 6.73 9.85
C VAL A 285 8.58 8.20 9.49
N VAL A 286 8.83 8.53 8.23
CA VAL A 286 8.63 9.88 7.69
C VAL A 286 7.22 9.98 7.15
N ALA A 287 6.39 10.79 7.80
CA ALA A 287 4.99 11.01 7.40
C ALA A 287 4.93 11.77 6.07
N VAL A 288 4.57 11.10 4.98
CA VAL A 288 4.60 11.68 3.63
C VAL A 288 3.64 12.87 3.53
N GLN A 289 2.43 12.72 4.09
CA GLN A 289 1.43 13.79 4.09
C GLN A 289 1.83 15.02 4.91
N GLN A 290 2.71 14.87 5.89
CA GLN A 290 3.17 15.99 6.70
C GLN A 290 4.24 16.81 5.96
N TYR A 291 5.19 16.13 5.32
CA TYR A 291 6.39 16.78 4.77
C TYR A 291 6.38 16.99 3.26
N PHE A 292 5.61 16.18 2.53
CA PHE A 292 5.67 16.10 1.07
C PHE A 292 4.30 16.24 0.39
N ARG A 293 3.23 16.65 1.07
CA ARG A 293 1.85 16.70 0.55
C ARG A 293 1.68 17.24 -0.87
N GLY A 294 2.42 18.29 -1.23
CA GLY A 294 2.37 18.92 -2.57
C GLY A 294 3.27 18.28 -3.63
N GLN A 295 3.95 17.18 -3.30
CA GLN A 295 4.95 16.48 -4.10
C GLN A 295 4.62 14.99 -4.14
N VAL A 296 3.35 14.65 -4.30
CA VAL A 296 2.85 13.27 -4.33
C VAL A 296 2.07 13.06 -5.62
N VAL A 297 2.34 11.96 -6.31
CA VAL A 297 1.59 11.54 -7.50
C VAL A 297 1.00 10.15 -7.29
N SER A 298 -0.18 9.88 -7.84
CA SER A 298 -0.86 8.59 -7.68
C SER A 298 -0.43 7.54 -8.72
N SER A 299 0.02 7.96 -9.90
CA SER A 299 0.51 7.06 -10.94
C SER A 299 1.36 7.76 -11.98
N CYS A 300 2.26 7.02 -12.63
CA CYS A 300 3.07 7.47 -13.77
C CYS A 300 3.47 6.28 -14.67
N PRO A 301 3.64 6.47 -15.99
CA PRO A 301 4.30 5.49 -16.84
C PRO A 301 5.76 5.30 -16.40
N VAL A 302 6.26 4.07 -16.45
CA VAL A 302 7.68 3.79 -16.20
C VAL A 302 8.52 4.34 -17.35
N ARG A 303 9.41 5.27 -17.09
CA ARG A 303 10.30 5.88 -18.10
C ARG A 303 11.78 5.60 -17.86
N VAL A 304 12.15 5.20 -16.66
CA VAL A 304 13.50 4.73 -16.35
C VAL A 304 13.47 3.78 -15.16
N MET A 305 14.39 2.81 -15.14
CA MET A 305 14.60 1.90 -14.03
C MET A 305 16.00 2.05 -13.45
N PHE A 306 16.09 2.08 -12.12
CA PHE A 306 17.33 2.18 -11.37
C PHE A 306 17.49 0.96 -10.47
N PHE A 307 18.57 0.20 -10.68
CA PHE A 307 18.90 -0.98 -9.89
C PHE A 307 20.01 -0.63 -8.91
N VAL A 308 19.70 -0.66 -7.62
CA VAL A 308 20.62 -0.35 -6.51
C VAL A 308 20.94 -1.61 -5.72
N HIS A 309 22.21 -1.80 -5.35
CA HIS A 309 22.64 -2.94 -4.54
C HIS A 309 23.53 -2.49 -3.39
N ALA A 310 23.38 -3.12 -2.21
CA ALA A 310 24.10 -2.71 -1.00
C ALA A 310 25.62 -2.95 -1.11
N SER A 311 26.06 -3.99 -1.82
CA SER A 311 27.49 -4.26 -2.06
C SER A 311 28.09 -3.41 -3.17
N HIS A 312 27.28 -2.65 -3.91
CA HIS A 312 27.71 -1.78 -5.01
C HIS A 312 27.66 -0.33 -4.55
N ARG A 313 28.61 -0.01 -3.67
CA ARG A 313 28.88 1.35 -3.20
C ARG A 313 30.25 1.76 -3.71
N ASP A 314 30.39 3.03 -4.08
CA ASP A 314 31.64 3.58 -4.57
C ASP A 314 31.84 4.99 -3.98
N THR A 315 33.09 5.46 -3.98
CA THR A 315 33.43 6.85 -3.71
C THR A 315 32.79 7.82 -4.71
N ASN A 316 32.63 7.41 -5.97
CA ASN A 316 32.03 8.21 -7.04
C ASN A 316 30.73 7.60 -7.55
N PHE A 317 29.78 8.45 -7.93
CA PHE A 317 28.51 7.96 -8.46
C PHE A 317 28.77 7.34 -9.84
N CYS A 318 28.27 6.12 -10.04
CA CYS A 318 28.33 5.44 -11.33
C CYS A 318 26.94 4.99 -11.74
N ALA A 319 26.61 5.17 -13.03
CA ALA A 319 25.40 4.65 -13.65
C ALA A 319 25.78 3.93 -14.94
N GLU A 320 25.60 2.61 -14.96
CA GLU A 320 25.86 1.76 -16.13
C GLU A 320 24.54 1.34 -16.75
N LYS A 321 24.39 1.53 -18.07
CA LYS A 321 23.21 1.02 -18.79
C LYS A 321 23.18 -0.50 -18.75
N MET A 322 22.01 -1.04 -18.46
CA MET A 322 21.73 -2.46 -18.50
C MET A 322 21.02 -2.83 -19.80
N SER A 323 21.25 -4.04 -20.29
CA SER A 323 20.42 -4.62 -21.34
C SER A 323 19.03 -4.96 -20.81
N GLN A 324 18.05 -5.08 -21.70
CA GLN A 324 16.69 -5.47 -21.33
C GLN A 324 16.66 -6.81 -20.60
N ALA A 325 17.42 -7.80 -21.08
CA ALA A 325 17.53 -9.12 -20.46
C ALA A 325 18.12 -9.05 -19.03
N GLN A 326 19.09 -8.15 -18.79
CA GLN A 326 19.64 -7.94 -17.45
C GLN A 326 18.61 -7.31 -16.51
N ALA A 327 17.80 -6.35 -16.99
CA ALA A 327 16.76 -5.71 -16.21
C ALA A 327 15.65 -6.71 -15.83
N VAL A 328 15.13 -7.47 -16.79
CA VAL A 328 14.11 -8.51 -16.54
C VAL A 328 14.63 -9.57 -15.57
N SER A 329 15.85 -10.06 -15.78
CA SER A 329 16.45 -11.07 -14.90
C SER A 329 16.55 -10.58 -13.46
N TRP A 330 16.99 -9.33 -13.24
CA TRP A 330 17.09 -8.78 -11.89
C TRP A 330 15.70 -8.57 -11.26
N MET A 331 14.73 -8.04 -12.02
CA MET A 331 13.35 -7.89 -11.53
C MET A 331 12.74 -9.23 -11.10
N MET A 332 12.90 -10.28 -11.92
CA MET A 332 12.42 -11.62 -11.60
C MET A 332 13.11 -12.20 -10.36
N GLN A 333 14.42 -12.00 -10.22
CA GLN A 333 15.16 -12.44 -9.02
C GLN A 333 14.63 -11.76 -7.75
N GLU A 334 14.43 -10.45 -7.78
CA GLU A 334 13.88 -9.71 -6.63
C GLU A 334 12.45 -10.17 -6.33
N TYR A 335 11.60 -10.31 -7.37
CA TYR A 335 10.23 -10.80 -7.22
C TYR A 335 10.16 -12.19 -6.57
N ILE A 336 10.93 -13.17 -7.08
CA ILE A 336 10.97 -14.54 -6.55
C ILE A 336 11.57 -14.58 -5.14
N SER A 337 12.56 -13.74 -4.84
CA SER A 337 13.18 -13.71 -3.51
C SER A 337 12.23 -13.19 -2.42
N GLN A 338 11.28 -12.35 -2.80
CA GLN A 338 10.38 -11.66 -1.87
C GLN A 338 8.99 -12.31 -1.81
N GLN A 339 8.54 -12.91 -2.91
CA GLN A 339 7.27 -13.62 -2.97
C GLN A 339 7.49 -15.14 -2.98
N LYS A 340 6.75 -15.88 -2.16
CA LYS A 340 6.52 -17.32 -2.38
C LYS A 340 5.56 -17.45 -3.58
N ALA A 341 6.04 -17.13 -4.78
CA ALA A 341 5.24 -17.08 -6.00
C ALA A 341 4.45 -18.38 -6.19
N GLN A 342 3.16 -18.28 -6.51
CA GLN A 342 2.35 -19.44 -6.88
C GLN A 342 2.51 -19.72 -8.38
N GLU A 343 2.30 -20.98 -8.80
CA GLU A 343 2.37 -21.35 -10.21
C GLU A 343 1.39 -20.52 -11.06
N GLY A 344 1.87 -19.91 -12.15
CA GLY A 344 1.10 -19.05 -13.06
C GLY A 344 1.24 -17.53 -12.84
N GLU A 345 1.53 -17.06 -11.61
CA GLU A 345 1.81 -15.64 -11.34
C GLU A 345 3.16 -15.20 -11.94
N ALA A 346 4.13 -16.12 -12.04
CA ALA A 346 5.45 -15.83 -12.56
C ALA A 346 5.46 -15.46 -14.06
N ASP A 347 4.59 -16.06 -14.87
CA ASP A 347 4.54 -15.82 -16.32
C ASP A 347 3.99 -14.43 -16.63
N TYR A 348 2.88 -14.03 -15.98
CA TYR A 348 2.33 -12.69 -16.15
C TYR A 348 3.28 -11.59 -15.66
N MET A 349 3.98 -11.84 -14.54
CA MET A 349 5.01 -10.92 -14.05
C MET A 349 6.19 -10.80 -15.02
N PHE A 350 6.60 -11.92 -15.62
CA PHE A 350 7.63 -11.90 -16.65
C PHE A 350 7.23 -11.03 -17.85
N ASP A 351 5.96 -11.11 -18.29
CA ASP A 351 5.43 -10.27 -19.36
C ASP A 351 5.38 -8.78 -18.99
N ILE A 352 4.98 -8.44 -17.77
CA ILE A 352 5.04 -7.03 -17.28
C ILE A 352 6.47 -6.52 -17.28
N PHE A 353 7.42 -7.31 -16.74
CA PHE A 353 8.82 -6.88 -16.67
C PHE A 353 9.46 -6.77 -18.04
N SER A 354 9.11 -7.66 -18.98
CA SER A 354 9.59 -7.62 -20.36
C SER A 354 9.11 -6.36 -21.08
N ASP A 355 7.81 -6.04 -20.97
CA ASP A 355 7.25 -4.82 -21.55
C ASP A 355 7.86 -3.57 -20.91
N MET A 356 8.06 -3.57 -19.60
CA MET A 356 8.71 -2.46 -18.89
C MET A 356 10.17 -2.26 -19.35
N ALA A 357 10.91 -3.35 -19.56
CA ALA A 357 12.28 -3.29 -20.07
C ALA A 357 12.34 -2.87 -21.55
N ALA A 358 11.32 -3.17 -22.34
CA ALA A 358 11.17 -2.63 -23.69
C ALA A 358 10.82 -1.13 -23.68
N GLN A 359 10.01 -0.70 -22.71
CA GLN A 359 9.48 0.67 -22.58
C GLN A 359 10.51 1.66 -22.02
N ALA A 360 11.37 1.24 -21.09
CA ALA A 360 12.23 2.13 -20.31
C ALA A 360 13.68 1.64 -20.24
N PRO A 361 14.68 2.53 -20.40
CA PRO A 361 16.07 2.19 -20.13
C PRO A 361 16.28 1.83 -18.65
N ALA A 362 17.18 0.87 -18.43
CA ALA A 362 17.60 0.43 -17.11
C ALA A 362 19.04 0.84 -16.82
N TYR A 363 19.31 1.27 -15.59
CA TYR A 363 20.65 1.60 -15.12
C TYR A 363 20.96 0.87 -13.82
N ARG A 364 22.14 0.26 -13.75
CA ARG A 364 22.74 -0.17 -12.49
C ARG A 364 23.44 1.02 -11.85
N LEU A 365 23.14 1.29 -10.58
CA LEU A 365 23.69 2.43 -9.85
C LEU A 365 24.66 1.97 -8.75
N TRP A 366 25.79 2.65 -8.67
CA TRP A 366 26.69 2.61 -7.51
C TRP A 366 26.55 3.93 -6.77
N LEU A 367 25.92 3.85 -5.60
CA LEU A 367 25.65 5.03 -4.79
C LEU A 367 26.90 5.41 -3.98
N THR A 368 27.09 6.70 -3.78
CA THR A 368 28.14 7.26 -2.93
C THR A 368 27.66 7.52 -1.51
N PRO A 369 28.57 7.76 -0.55
CA PRO A 369 28.20 8.29 0.77
C PRO A 369 27.52 9.67 0.71
N ASP A 370 27.75 10.45 -0.35
CA ASP A 370 27.11 11.76 -0.54
C ASP A 370 25.72 11.59 -1.18
N VAL A 371 24.70 11.65 -0.33
CA VAL A 371 23.29 11.55 -0.72
C VAL A 371 22.83 12.69 -1.64
N GLY A 372 23.44 13.88 -1.53
CA GLY A 372 23.14 15.02 -2.40
C GLY A 372 23.64 14.79 -3.82
N VAL A 373 24.86 14.26 -3.97
CA VAL A 373 25.41 13.85 -5.27
C VAL A 373 24.53 12.77 -5.89
N ASN A 374 24.16 11.73 -5.13
CA ASN A 374 23.30 10.66 -5.63
C ASN A 374 21.96 11.21 -6.14
N ALA A 375 21.30 12.07 -5.37
CA ALA A 375 20.02 12.65 -5.73
C ALA A 375 20.12 13.52 -6.98
N ALA A 376 21.15 14.37 -7.07
CA ALA A 376 21.37 15.24 -8.23
C ALA A 376 21.60 14.42 -9.52
N GLN A 377 22.39 13.35 -9.45
CA GLN A 377 22.65 12.48 -10.59
C GLN A 377 21.41 11.67 -11.01
N VAL A 378 20.66 11.14 -10.06
CA VAL A 378 19.39 10.43 -10.34
C VAL A 378 18.37 11.38 -10.97
N ARG A 379 18.24 12.61 -10.47
CA ARG A 379 17.37 13.62 -11.10
C ARG A 379 17.84 13.96 -12.51
N SER A 380 19.14 14.09 -12.74
CA SER A 380 19.71 14.34 -14.07
C SER A 380 19.37 13.21 -15.05
N LEU A 381 19.54 11.95 -14.63
CA LEU A 381 19.15 10.79 -15.44
C LEU A 381 17.64 10.75 -15.69
N LEU A 382 16.83 11.05 -14.68
CA LEU A 382 15.37 11.09 -14.83
C LEU A 382 14.92 12.18 -15.81
N LEU A 383 15.51 13.38 -15.76
CA LEU A 383 15.25 14.46 -16.71
C LEU A 383 15.57 14.09 -18.16
N GLN A 384 16.56 13.22 -18.39
CA GLN A 384 16.90 12.76 -19.75
C GLN A 384 15.82 11.85 -20.36
N HIS A 385 14.96 11.25 -19.52
CA HIS A 385 13.92 10.32 -19.93
C HIS A 385 12.50 10.82 -19.61
N SER A 386 12.38 12.08 -19.17
CA SER A 386 11.11 12.69 -18.75
C SER A 386 10.31 13.30 -19.89
#